data_AF-A0A955MS52-F1
#
_entry.id   AF-A0A955MS52-F1
#
_cell.length_a   1.000
_cell.length_b   1.000
_cell.length_c   1.000
_cell.angle_alpha   90.00
_cell.angle_beta   90.00
_cell.angle_gamma   90.00
#
_symmetry.space_group_name_H-M   'P 1'
#
loop_
_entity.id
_entity.type
_entity.pdbx_description
1 polymer ?
#
loop_
_entity_poly.entity_id
_entity_poly.type
_entity_poly.pdbx_seq_one_letter_code
_entity_poly.pdbx_strand_id
1 'polypeptide(L)' 'MNSIEAFYVQKMHELGPKERVRRGLSMSVEARNMLEKRIREEVGDLPDRQIKLLVARRLYSLDKNAQKLLDSIGDHP' A
#
# COMPACT_ATOMS: atom_id res chain seq x y z
N MET A 1 32.02 -1.03 -3.06
CA MET A 1 30.89 -0.16 -3.42
C MET A 1 29.68 -0.68 -2.63
N ASN A 2 29.33 -0.06 -1.51
CA ASN A 2 28.19 -0.50 -0.71
C ASN A 2 26.93 -0.01 -1.41
N SER A 3 26.19 -0.94 -2.04
CA SER A 3 24.92 -0.60 -2.68
C SER A 3 23.92 -0.10 -1.62
N ILE A 4 22.95 0.71 -2.06
CA ILE A 4 21.83 1.14 -1.20
C ILE A 4 21.12 -0.07 -0.59
N GLU A 5 21.03 -1.18 -1.35
CA GLU A 5 20.51 -2.46 -0.87
C GLU A 5 21.34 -3.03 0.29
N ALA A 6 22.68 -3.03 0.19
CA ALA A 6 23.53 -3.51 1.27
C ALA A 6 23.35 -2.68 2.56
N PHE A 7 23.23 -1.36 2.43
CA PHE A 7 22.95 -0.48 3.56
C PHE A 7 21.55 -0.73 4.16
N TYR A 8 20.54 -0.92 3.31
CA TYR A 8 19.18 -1.24 3.75
C TYR A 8 19.14 -2.58 4.51
N VAL A 9 19.76 -3.62 3.96
CA VAL A 9 19.85 -4.95 4.59
C VAL A 9 20.52 -4.84 5.95
N GLN A 10 21.65 -4.15 6.04
CA GLN A 10 22.34 -3.92 7.31
C GLN A 10 21.42 -3.24 8.34
N LYS A 11 20.74 -2.17 7.96
CA LYS A 11 19.81 -1.45 8.85
C LYS A 11 18.64 -2.32 9.29
N MET A 12 18.13 -3.19 8.43
CA MET A 12 17.05 -4.13 8.79
C MET A 12 17.50 -5.23 9.75
N HIS A 13 18.77 -5.63 9.71
CA HIS A 13 19.35 -6.56 10.68
C HIS A 13 19.58 -5.93 12.06
N GLU A 14 19.88 -4.64 12.11
CA GLU A 14 20.02 -3.87 13.37
C GLU A 14 18.68 -3.71 14.12
N LEU A 15 17.54 -3.88 13.44
CA LEU A 15 16.20 -3.79 14.05
C LEU A 15 15.82 -5.09 14.77
N GLY A 16 15.22 -4.95 15.95
CA GLY A 16 14.56 -6.06 16.64
C GLY A 16 13.29 -6.54 15.92
N PRO A 17 12.73 -7.71 16.30
CA PRO A 17 11.55 -8.27 15.65
C PRO A 17 10.33 -7.33 15.63
N LYS A 18 10.08 -6.61 16.73
CA LYS A 18 8.93 -5.69 16.84
C LYS A 18 9.13 -4.46 15.96
N GLU A 19 10.35 -3.95 15.88
CA GLU A 19 10.72 -2.80 15.06
C GLU A 19 10.62 -3.12 13.57
N ARG A 20 11.01 -4.34 13.16
CA ARG A 20 10.81 -4.81 11.78
C ARG A 20 9.35 -4.84 11.38
N VAL A 21 8.47 -5.36 12.25
CA VAL A 21 7.02 -5.35 12.01
C VAL A 21 6.48 -3.92 11.92
N ARG A 22 6.88 -3.04 12.86
CA ARG A 22 6.48 -1.63 12.84
C ARG A 22 6.92 -0.95 11.55
N ARG A 23 8.15 -1.19 11.09
CA ARG A 23 8.68 -0.64 9.85
C ARG A 23 7.90 -1.14 8.63
N GLY A 24 7.60 -2.44 8.56
CA GLY A 24 6.78 -3.01 7.49
C GLY A 24 5.39 -2.38 7.43
N LEU A 25 4.77 -2.14 8.58
CA LEU A 25 3.49 -1.43 8.67
C LEU A 25 3.62 0.02 8.16
N SER A 26 4.64 0.76 8.59
CA SER A 26 4.89 2.13 8.10
C SER A 26 5.09 2.18 6.59
N MET A 27 5.87 1.25 6.02
CA MET A 27 6.07 1.15 4.57
C MET A 27 4.75 0.88 3.83
N SER A 28 3.87 0.04 4.40
CA SER A 28 2.56 -0.25 3.82
C SER A 28 1.65 0.99 3.81
N VAL A 29 1.70 1.80 4.87
CA VAL A 29 0.97 3.08 4.94
C VAL A 29 1.52 4.09 3.94
N GLU A 30 2.85 4.21 3.83
CA GLU A 30 3.51 5.07 2.85
C GLU A 30 3.11 4.69 1.41
N ALA A 31 3.16 3.40 1.07
CA ALA A 31 2.75 2.89 -0.24
C ALA A 31 1.28 3.22 -0.54
N ARG A 32 0.38 3.02 0.43
CA ARG A 32 -1.04 3.37 0.29
C ARG A 32 -1.23 4.86 0.01
N ASN A 33 -0.54 5.73 0.73
CA ASN A 33 -0.65 7.18 0.57
C ASN A 33 -0.10 7.64 -0.79
N MET A 34 0.99 7.03 -1.27
CA MET A 34 1.52 7.29 -2.61
C MET A 34 0.52 6.90 -3.70
N LEU A 35 -0.12 5.73 -3.57
CA LEU A 35 -1.17 5.29 -4.49
C LEU A 35 -2.37 6.22 -4.48
N GLU A 36 -2.82 6.66 -3.30
CA GLU A 36 -3.94 7.60 -3.17
C GLU A 36 -3.66 8.91 -3.88
N LYS A 37 -2.49 9.52 -3.63
CA LYS A 37 -2.08 10.76 -4.30
C LYS A 37 -2.12 10.58 -5.81
N ARG A 38 -1.53 9.49 -6.32
CA ARG A 38 -1.48 9.22 -7.75
C ARG A 38 -2.87 9.00 -8.36
N ILE A 39 -3.76 8.30 -7.65
CA ILE A 39 -5.14 8.09 -8.11
C ILE A 39 -5.88 9.42 -8.19
N ARG A 40 -5.78 10.28 -7.17
CA ARG A 40 -6.43 11.61 -7.19
C ARG A 40 -5.95 12.48 -8.35
N GLU A 41 -4.67 12.39 -8.71
CA GLU A 41 -4.11 13.05 -9.91
C GLU A 41 -4.69 12.50 -11.22
N GLU A 42 -5.03 11.22 -11.29
CA GLU A 42 -5.50 10.55 -12.50
C GLU A 42 -7.02 10.66 -12.73
N VAL A 43 -7.82 10.57 -11.66
CA VAL A 43 -9.29 10.50 -11.75
C VAL A 43 -9.99 11.80 -11.35
N GLY A 44 -9.26 12.77 -10.80
CA GLY A 44 -9.82 14.02 -10.30
C GLY A 44 -10.58 13.84 -8.99
N ASP A 45 -11.62 14.65 -8.80
CA ASP A 45 -12.41 14.67 -7.57
C ASP A 45 -13.48 13.57 -7.59
N LEU A 46 -13.25 12.52 -6.80
CA LEU A 46 -14.22 11.46 -6.52
C LEU A 46 -14.49 11.42 -5.02
N PRO A 47 -15.66 10.89 -4.61
CA PRO A 47 -15.91 10.64 -3.20
C PRO A 47 -14.80 9.80 -2.57
N ASP A 48 -14.38 10.15 -1.35
CA ASP A 48 -13.30 9.47 -0.63
C ASP A 48 -13.46 7.95 -0.55
N ARG A 49 -14.71 7.46 -0.46
CA ARG A 49 -15.00 6.02 -0.51
C ARG A 49 -14.52 5.38 -1.81
N GLN A 50 -14.78 6.02 -2.95
CA GLN A 50 -14.37 5.52 -4.26
C GLN A 50 -12.85 5.58 -4.43
N ILE A 51 -12.20 6.65 -3.98
CA ILE A 51 -10.74 6.76 -3.95
C ILE A 51 -10.14 5.60 -3.13
N LYS A 52 -10.66 5.34 -1.92
CA LYS A 52 -10.19 4.23 -1.07
C LYS A 52 -10.37 2.87 -1.73
N LEU A 53 -11.47 2.64 -2.44
CA LEU A 53 -11.69 1.40 -3.19
C LEU A 53 -10.69 1.26 -4.34
N LEU A 54 -10.41 2.33 -5.09
CA LEU A 54 -9.40 2.32 -6.16
C LEU A 54 -8.00 2.05 -5.62
N VAL A 55 -7.64 2.66 -4.47
CA VAL A 55 -6.37 2.41 -3.78
C VAL A 55 -6.26 0.94 -3.39
N ALA A 56 -7.31 0.39 -2.76
CA ALA A 56 -7.34 -1.02 -2.37
C ALA A 56 -7.21 -1.96 -3.58
N ARG A 57 -7.92 -1.67 -4.68
CA ARG A 57 -7.82 -2.46 -5.92
C ARG A 57 -6.39 -2.50 -6.47
N ARG A 58 -5.66 -1.38 -6.45
CA ARG A 58 -4.25 -1.33 -6.88
C ARG A 58 -3.33 -2.07 -5.91
N LEU A 59 -3.48 -1.80 -4.62
CA LEU A 59 -2.63 -2.38 -3.58
C LEU A 59 -2.73 -3.91 -3.53
N TYR A 60 -3.93 -4.44 -3.73
CA TYR A 60 -4.21 -5.88 -3.70
C TYR A 60 -4.41 -6.47 -5.10
N SER A 61 -3.87 -5.84 -6.15
CA SER A 61 -4.10 -6.23 -7.55
C SER A 61 -3.77 -7.69 -7.86
N LEU A 62 -2.83 -8.29 -7.12
CA LEU A 62 -2.40 -9.68 -7.29
C LEU A 62 -3.11 -10.67 -6.35
N ASP A 63 -3.84 -10.19 -5.34
CA ASP A 63 -4.57 -11.04 -4.39
C ASP A 63 -6.00 -11.31 -4.88
N LYS A 64 -6.21 -12.52 -5.41
CA LYS A 64 -7.52 -12.94 -5.95
C LYS A 64 -8.65 -12.90 -4.93
N ASN A 65 -8.37 -13.15 -3.65
CA ASN A 65 -9.41 -13.14 -2.60
C ASN A 65 -9.78 -11.70 -2.24
N ALA A 66 -8.77 -10.83 -2.12
CA ALA A 66 -9.00 -9.41 -1.89
C ALA A 66 -9.77 -8.76 -3.04
N GLN A 67 -9.47 -9.12 -4.30
CA GLN A 67 -10.23 -8.60 -5.45
C GLN A 67 -11.71 -9.02 -5.39
N LYS A 68 -12.02 -10.30 -5.13
CA LYS A 68 -13.39 -10.77 -4.95
C LYS A 68 -14.15 -10.01 -3.86
N LEU A 69 -13.49 -9.75 -2.73
CA LEU A 69 -14.07 -8.96 -1.65
C LEU A 69 -14.34 -7.52 -2.10
N LEU A 70 -13.38 -6.88 -2.77
CA LEU A 70 -13.52 -5.50 -3.26
C LEU A 70 -14.62 -5.36 -4.33
N ASP A 71 -14.81 -6.37 -5.18
CA ASP A 71 -15.92 -6.42 -6.13
C ASP A 71 -17.26 -6.43 -5.40
N SER A 72 -17.42 -7.30 -4.39
CA SER A 72 -18.66 -7.39 -3.60
C SER A 72 -19.01 -6.10 -2.83
N ILE A 73 -18.02 -5.27 -2.50
CA ILE A 73 -18.22 -4.00 -1.79
C ILE A 73 -18.48 -2.84 -2.77
N GLY A 74 -17.89 -2.90 -3.97
CA GLY A 74 -18.02 -1.88 -5.01
C GLY A 74 -19.41 -1.81 -5.64
N ASP A 75 -20.16 -2.91 -5.61
CA ASP A 75 -21.49 -3.03 -6.20
C ASP A 75 -22.63 -2.54 -5.28
N HIS A 76 -22.30 -2.11 -4.06
CA HIS A 76 -23.25 -1.55 -3.10
C HIS A 76 -22.94 -0.07 -2.80
N PRO A 77 -23.90 0.85 -3.05
CA PRO A 77 -23.70 2.29 -2.88
C PRO A 77 -23.33 2.69 -1.45
#